data_AF-A0AAD7EDD2-F1
#
_entry.id   AF-A0AAD7EDD2-F1
#
_cell.length_a   1.000
_cell.length_b   1.000
_cell.length_c   1.000
_cell.angle_alpha   90.00
_cell.angle_beta   90.00
_cell.angle_gamma   90.00
#
_symmetry.space_group_name_H-M   'P 1'
#
loop_
_entity.id
_entity.type
_entity.pdbx_description
1 polymer ?
#
loop_
_entity_poly.entity_id
_entity_poly.type
_entity_poly.pdbx_seq_one_letter_code
_entity_poly.pdbx_strand_id
1 'polypeptide(L)'
;MGATQGTGCNEPGNFVNRIINAAVILALVSNTAFINLAEFALGLLSIWAHLFQFYTDYMGSFYHKNPNLQRPFVNSIWSACTFNLGPRTCAFRHCEFANLAYGIWVFPPGCTILIPSTAIFHSNTRITEHETWYSFTQYTTGALFRWAECGSRSEKDYLATLTAEEIEEECKLGLERAAVGAALFSTLDELKAVWV
;
A
#
# COMPACT_ATOMS: atom_id res chain seq x y z
N MET A 1 5.66 -1.87 10.07
CA MET A 1 4.56 -1.69 11.05
C MET A 1 3.23 -1.93 10.36
N GLY A 2 2.17 -2.20 11.11
CA GLY A 2 0.79 -2.26 10.59
C GLY A 2 0.19 -3.67 10.57
N ALA A 3 -0.87 -3.83 9.77
CA ALA A 3 -1.63 -5.06 9.59
C ALA A 3 -1.71 -5.52 8.13
N THR A 4 -1.86 -6.85 7.96
CA THR A 4 -2.10 -7.52 6.67
C THR A 4 -2.78 -8.88 6.88
N GLN A 5 -3.34 -9.47 5.83
CA GLN A 5 -3.66 -10.91 5.82
C GLN A 5 -2.53 -11.62 5.07
N GLY A 6 -1.72 -12.39 5.80
CA GLY A 6 -0.60 -13.15 5.23
C GLY A 6 -1.07 -14.34 4.38
N THR A 7 -0.24 -14.78 3.43
CA THR A 7 -0.49 -15.99 2.65
C THR A 7 -0.59 -17.21 3.58
N GLY A 8 -1.77 -17.83 3.65
CA GLY A 8 -2.05 -18.93 4.57
C GLY A 8 -2.59 -18.51 5.95
N CYS A 9 -2.82 -17.22 6.20
CA CYS A 9 -3.55 -16.75 7.39
C CYS A 9 -5.06 -16.70 7.11
N ASN A 10 -5.87 -17.26 8.02
CA ASN A 10 -7.33 -17.26 7.89
C ASN A 10 -7.94 -15.87 8.20
N GLU A 11 -7.24 -15.07 8.99
CA GLU A 11 -7.64 -13.75 9.46
C GLU A 11 -6.50 -12.71 9.29
N PRO A 12 -6.81 -11.41 9.21
CA PRO A 12 -5.84 -10.33 9.29
C PRO A 12 -5.08 -10.32 10.63
N GLY A 13 -3.79 -9.98 10.59
CA GLY A 13 -2.94 -9.86 11.77
C GLY A 13 -1.96 -8.70 11.69
N ASN A 14 -1.44 -8.30 12.86
CA ASN A 14 -0.36 -7.32 12.96
C ASN A 14 0.98 -7.93 12.56
N PHE A 15 1.87 -7.15 11.94
CA PHE A 15 3.23 -7.62 11.58
C PHE A 15 4.07 -7.97 12.82
N VAL A 16 4.23 -9.27 13.08
CA VAL A 16 5.10 -9.78 14.15
C VAL A 16 6.57 -9.46 13.82
N ASN A 17 7.26 -8.84 14.78
CA ASN A 17 8.65 -8.41 14.65
C ASN A 17 9.50 -8.97 15.79
N ARG A 18 10.80 -9.23 15.54
CA ARG A 18 11.77 -9.55 16.61
C ARG A 18 11.85 -8.36 17.57
N ILE A 19 12.04 -8.61 18.87
CA ILE A 19 12.01 -7.61 19.95
C ILE A 19 12.83 -6.34 19.61
N ILE A 20 14.07 -6.54 19.14
CA ILE A 20 14.97 -5.43 18.74
C ILE A 20 14.42 -4.60 17.58
N ASN A 21 13.83 -5.24 16.56
CA ASN A 21 13.18 -4.56 15.44
C ASN A 21 11.90 -3.86 15.90
N ALA A 22 11.10 -4.48 16.79
CA ALA A 22 9.87 -3.90 17.31
C ALA A 22 10.13 -2.60 18.09
N ALA A 23 11.17 -2.56 18.92
CA ALA A 23 11.58 -1.35 19.63
C ALA A 23 12.01 -0.22 18.66
N VAL A 24 12.81 -0.54 17.64
CA VAL A 24 13.23 0.43 16.61
C VAL A 24 12.03 0.91 15.79
N ILE A 25 11.14 0.02 15.35
CA ILE A 25 9.93 0.36 14.59
C ILE A 25 9.02 1.28 15.41
N LEU A 26 8.82 1.00 16.71
CA LEU A 26 8.03 1.85 17.59
C LEU A 26 8.64 3.26 17.70
N ALA A 27 9.96 3.35 17.92
CA ALA A 27 10.66 4.64 17.97
C ALA A 27 10.58 5.41 16.65
N LEU A 28 10.53 4.73 15.50
CA LEU A 28 10.35 5.35 14.18
C LEU A 28 8.93 5.86 13.96
N VAL A 29 7.88 5.10 14.30
CA VAL A 29 6.48 5.57 14.10
C VAL A 29 6.05 6.62 15.12
N SER A 30 6.69 6.68 16.30
CA SER A 30 6.50 7.75 17.28
C SER A 30 7.36 9.00 17.02
N ASN A 31 8.19 9.02 15.97
CA ASN A 31 9.04 10.16 15.65
C ASN A 31 8.29 11.19 14.78
N THR A 32 8.27 12.45 15.22
CA THR A 32 7.60 13.56 14.53
C THR A 32 7.99 13.71 13.06
N ALA A 33 9.24 13.42 12.67
CA ALA A 33 9.65 13.50 11.26
C ALA A 33 8.93 12.46 10.39
N PHE A 34 8.74 11.23 10.89
CA PHE A 34 8.01 10.18 10.16
C PHE A 34 6.49 10.38 10.21
N ILE A 35 5.96 10.95 11.30
CA ILE A 35 4.55 11.39 11.37
C ILE A 35 4.29 12.46 10.30
N ASN A 36 5.12 13.52 10.26
CA ASN A 36 4.99 14.60 9.27
C ASN A 36 5.13 14.08 7.83
N LEU A 37 6.06 13.15 7.55
CA LEU A 37 6.17 12.51 6.23
C LEU A 37 4.94 11.65 5.89
N ALA A 38 4.38 10.94 6.87
CA ALA A 38 3.20 10.12 6.68
C ALA A 38 1.93 10.94 6.39
N GLU A 39 1.79 12.09 7.06
CA GLU A 39 0.69 13.04 6.88
C GLU A 39 0.87 13.90 5.61
N PHE A 40 2.10 14.27 5.24
CA PHE A 40 2.38 14.90 3.94
C PHE A 40 1.99 13.99 2.78
N ALA A 41 2.34 12.70 2.83
CA ALA A 41 1.92 11.72 1.84
C ALA A 41 0.39 11.50 1.81
N LEU A 42 -0.30 11.69 2.94
CA LEU A 42 -1.77 11.66 3.02
C LEU A 42 -2.39 12.90 2.34
N GLY A 43 -1.84 14.10 2.61
CA GLY A 43 -2.22 15.35 1.96
C GLY A 43 -2.06 15.29 0.44
N LEU A 44 -0.95 14.73 -0.04
CA LEU A 44 -0.75 14.45 -1.47
C LEU A 44 -1.82 13.49 -2.05
N LEU A 45 -2.29 12.49 -1.30
CA LEU A 45 -3.34 11.59 -1.80
C LEU A 45 -4.70 12.29 -1.90
N SER A 46 -4.98 13.27 -1.03
CA SER A 46 -6.27 14.00 -1.04
C SER A 46 -6.55 14.79 -2.33
N ILE A 47 -5.53 14.97 -3.19
CA ILE A 47 -5.65 15.52 -4.54
C ILE A 47 -6.54 14.62 -5.44
N TRP A 48 -6.52 13.30 -5.25
CA TRP A 48 -7.44 12.37 -5.93
C TRP A 48 -8.64 12.10 -5.03
N ALA A 49 -9.60 13.02 -5.00
CA ALA A 49 -10.68 13.07 -4.02
C ALA A 49 -11.46 11.75 -3.87
N HIS A 50 -11.83 11.09 -4.98
CA HIS A 50 -12.59 9.84 -4.95
C HIS A 50 -11.78 8.67 -4.36
N LEU A 51 -10.51 8.53 -4.76
CA LEU A 51 -9.57 7.55 -4.21
C LEU A 51 -9.33 7.78 -2.71
N PHE A 52 -9.15 9.03 -2.31
CA PHE A 52 -8.97 9.40 -0.91
C PHE A 52 -10.21 9.04 -0.08
N GLN A 53 -11.41 9.43 -0.53
CA GLN A 53 -12.67 9.14 0.15
C GLN A 53 -12.92 7.62 0.27
N PHE A 54 -12.68 6.87 -0.81
CA PHE A 54 -12.75 5.40 -0.81
C PHE A 54 -11.82 4.80 0.26
N TYR A 55 -10.57 5.27 0.35
CA TYR A 55 -9.63 4.80 1.36
C TYR A 55 -10.04 5.20 2.79
N THR A 56 -10.53 6.41 3.03
CA THR A 56 -10.96 6.84 4.37
C THR A 56 -12.16 6.05 4.87
N ASP A 57 -13.17 5.84 4.01
CA ASP A 57 -14.40 5.14 4.40
C ASP A 57 -14.16 3.65 4.59
N TYR A 58 -13.48 3.01 3.63
CA TYR A 58 -13.20 1.58 3.68
C TYR A 58 -12.28 1.25 4.85
N MET A 59 -11.14 1.92 4.98
CA MET A 59 -10.18 1.63 6.04
C MET A 59 -10.67 2.15 7.40
N GLY A 60 -11.52 3.18 7.44
CA GLY A 60 -12.27 3.58 8.63
C GLY A 60 -13.15 2.44 9.14
N SER A 61 -14.05 1.93 8.28
CA SER A 61 -14.95 0.80 8.59
C SER A 61 -14.17 -0.47 8.96
N PHE A 62 -13.10 -0.78 8.23
CA PHE A 62 -12.27 -1.96 8.45
C PHE A 62 -11.62 -1.98 9.84
N TYR A 63 -10.93 -0.91 10.23
CA TYR A 63 -10.30 -0.83 11.56
C TYR A 63 -11.32 -0.67 12.70
N HIS A 64 -12.48 -0.07 12.46
CA HIS A 64 -13.56 -0.03 13.46
C HIS A 64 -14.09 -1.44 13.77
N LYS A 65 -14.24 -2.29 12.75
CA LYS A 65 -14.61 -3.72 12.90
C LYS A 65 -13.49 -4.58 13.50
N ASN A 66 -12.23 -4.16 13.35
CA ASN A 66 -11.04 -4.93 13.76
C ASN A 66 -10.13 -4.11 14.71
N PRO A 67 -10.60 -3.74 15.93
CA PRO A 67 -9.89 -2.83 16.82
C PRO A 67 -8.56 -3.37 17.37
N ASN A 68 -8.30 -4.68 17.24
CA ASN A 68 -7.02 -5.30 17.60
C ASN A 68 -5.90 -5.06 16.55
N LEU A 69 -6.25 -4.57 15.36
CA LEU A 69 -5.29 -4.27 14.29
C LEU A 69 -4.75 -2.85 14.44
N GLN A 70 -3.43 -2.70 14.31
CA GLN A 70 -2.73 -1.45 14.53
C GLN A 70 -2.46 -0.74 13.20
N ARG A 71 -2.86 0.53 13.08
CA ARG A 71 -2.41 1.41 12.00
C ARG A 71 -0.92 1.75 12.18
N PRO A 72 -0.17 2.04 11.10
CA PRO A 72 1.22 2.51 11.20
C PRO A 72 1.38 3.84 11.95
N PHE A 73 0.42 4.76 11.76
CA PHE A 73 0.31 6.05 12.44
C PHE A 73 -1.18 6.34 12.67
N VAL A 74 -1.52 7.17 13.66
CA VAL A 74 -2.92 7.46 14.06
C VAL A 74 -3.79 7.89 12.88
N ASN A 75 -3.32 8.86 12.09
CA ASN A 75 -4.04 9.43 10.96
C ASN A 75 -3.82 8.68 9.63
N SER A 76 -3.12 7.54 9.64
CA SER A 76 -2.78 6.82 8.40
C SER A 76 -3.94 5.96 7.90
N ILE A 77 -4.40 6.22 6.68
CA ILE A 77 -5.32 5.35 5.92
C ILE A 77 -4.66 4.03 5.50
N TRP A 78 -3.33 3.98 5.48
CA TRP A 78 -2.57 2.84 4.98
C TRP A 78 -2.55 1.69 6.00
N SER A 79 -2.66 0.44 5.55
CA SER A 79 -2.63 -0.70 6.48
C SER A 79 -1.24 -0.96 7.04
N ALA A 80 -0.18 -0.59 6.30
CA ALA A 80 1.18 -0.98 6.58
C ALA A 80 2.20 0.13 6.27
N CYS A 81 3.36 0.05 6.92
CA CYS A 81 4.55 0.80 6.49
C CYS A 81 5.84 -0.02 6.64
N THR A 82 6.81 0.28 5.80
CA THR A 82 8.15 -0.32 5.78
C THR A 82 9.20 0.78 5.87
N PHE A 83 10.24 0.53 6.68
CA PHE A 83 11.43 1.37 6.78
C PHE A 83 12.61 0.58 6.20
N ASN A 84 13.03 0.93 4.99
CA ASN A 84 14.23 0.37 4.39
C ASN A 84 15.42 1.20 4.86
N LEU A 85 16.02 0.74 5.96
CA LEU A 85 17.21 1.36 6.51
C LEU A 85 18.47 0.77 5.85
N GLY A 86 19.41 1.66 5.51
CA GLY A 86 20.55 1.36 4.65
C GLY A 86 21.65 0.47 5.27
N PRO A 87 22.84 0.39 4.64
CA PRO A 87 23.35 1.37 3.67
C PRO A 87 22.74 1.28 2.26
N ARG A 88 22.43 0.07 1.77
CA ARG A 88 22.09 -0.17 0.36
C ARG A 88 20.66 -0.71 0.21
N THR A 89 19.69 0.19 0.06
CA THR A 89 18.27 -0.15 -0.18
C THR A 89 18.03 -0.57 -1.63
N CYS A 90 18.14 -1.86 -1.94
CA CYS A 90 17.72 -2.42 -3.22
C CYS A 90 16.33 -3.09 -3.12
N ALA A 91 15.58 -3.06 -4.23
CA ALA A 91 14.32 -3.76 -4.39
C ALA A 91 14.37 -4.53 -5.72
N PHE A 92 14.16 -5.84 -5.68
CA PHE A 92 14.16 -6.69 -6.87
C PHE A 92 12.96 -6.34 -7.78
N ARG A 93 13.12 -6.58 -9.10
CA ARG A 93 12.10 -6.28 -10.11
C ARG A 93 10.81 -7.05 -9.84
N HIS A 94 9.67 -6.35 -9.89
CA HIS A 94 8.35 -6.94 -9.84
C HIS A 94 7.35 -6.16 -10.72
N CYS A 95 6.48 -6.93 -11.38
CA CYS A 95 5.35 -6.63 -12.28
C CYS A 95 5.50 -5.54 -13.57
N GLU A 96 6.59 -5.55 -15.65
CA GLU A 96 7.83 -5.98 -16.42
C GLU A 96 8.21 -4.91 -17.48
N PHE A 97 7.33 -4.56 -18.43
CA PHE A 97 7.67 -3.70 -19.58
C PHE A 97 6.64 -2.59 -19.88
N ALA A 98 7.09 -1.33 -19.84
CA ALA A 98 6.39 -0.15 -20.38
C ALA A 98 7.34 1.05 -20.56
N ASN A 99 8.34 1.18 -19.68
CA ASN A 99 9.39 2.20 -19.78
C ASN A 99 10.43 1.87 -20.85
N LEU A 100 11.03 2.91 -21.45
CA LEU A 100 12.30 2.80 -22.20
C LEU A 100 13.35 2.10 -21.33
N ALA A 101 14.08 1.13 -21.90
CA ALA A 101 15.02 0.28 -21.16
C ALA A 101 16.20 1.02 -20.49
N TYR A 102 16.41 2.29 -20.85
CA TYR A 102 17.41 3.21 -20.28
C TYR A 102 16.80 4.49 -19.67
N GLY A 103 15.47 4.54 -19.51
CA GLY A 103 14.77 5.63 -18.83
C GLY A 103 14.90 5.53 -17.31
N ILE A 104 15.90 6.21 -16.74
CA ILE A 104 16.10 6.26 -15.28
C ILE A 104 15.37 7.46 -14.70
N TRP A 105 14.44 7.21 -13.78
CA TRP A 105 13.89 8.25 -12.90
C TRP A 105 14.76 8.34 -11.64
N VAL A 106 15.39 9.50 -11.43
CA VAL A 106 16.20 9.79 -10.24
C VAL A 106 15.30 10.50 -9.23
N PHE A 107 15.23 9.98 -8.01
CA PHE A 107 14.54 10.63 -6.89
C PHE A 107 15.56 11.35 -6.00
N PRO A 108 15.58 12.70 -5.96
CA PRO A 108 16.38 13.45 -5.00
C PRO A 108 16.04 13.07 -3.54
N PRO A 109 17.01 13.24 -2.60
CA PRO A 109 16.74 13.10 -1.18
C PRO A 109 15.57 13.97 -0.72
N GLY A 110 14.60 13.39 -0.01
CA GLY A 110 13.40 14.08 0.46
C GLY A 110 12.21 14.07 -0.52
N CYS A 111 12.37 13.59 -1.76
CA CYS A 111 11.23 13.42 -2.66
C CYS A 111 10.26 12.34 -2.16
N THR A 112 8.96 12.62 -2.29
CA THR A 112 7.86 11.67 -2.05
C THR A 112 7.16 11.41 -3.38
N ILE A 113 6.76 10.16 -3.61
CA ILE A 113 5.92 9.78 -4.76
C ILE A 113 4.83 8.81 -4.31
N LEU A 114 3.66 8.91 -4.93
CA LEU A 114 2.55 7.97 -4.79
C LEU A 114 2.42 7.22 -6.11
N ILE A 115 2.50 5.89 -6.07
CA ILE A 115 2.48 5.00 -7.24
C ILE A 115 1.42 3.93 -6.97
N PRO A 116 0.52 3.60 -7.93
CA PRO A 116 -0.26 2.37 -7.90
C PRO A 116 0.68 1.17 -8.13
N SER A 117 1.36 0.74 -7.07
CA SER A 117 2.47 -0.22 -7.09
C SER A 117 2.11 -1.62 -7.60
N THR A 118 0.83 -1.98 -7.62
CA THR A 118 0.30 -3.21 -8.21
C THR A 118 0.06 -3.11 -9.72
N ALA A 119 0.03 -1.90 -10.29
CA ALA A 119 -0.20 -1.63 -11.71
C ALA A 119 1.05 -1.14 -12.46
N ILE A 120 2.09 -0.68 -11.74
CA ILE A 120 3.32 -0.11 -12.32
C ILE A 120 4.57 -0.84 -11.84
N PHE A 121 5.34 -1.35 -12.80
CA PHE A 121 6.65 -1.95 -12.58
C PHE A 121 7.64 -0.98 -11.95
N HIS A 122 8.27 -1.41 -10.86
CA HIS A 122 9.30 -0.63 -10.18
C HIS A 122 10.38 -1.53 -9.54
N SER A 123 11.58 -0.98 -9.44
CA SER A 123 12.76 -1.60 -8.82
C SER A 123 13.78 -0.52 -8.52
N ASN A 124 14.47 -0.60 -7.38
CA ASN A 124 15.55 0.34 -7.08
C ASN A 124 16.84 -0.12 -7.76
N THR A 125 17.51 0.78 -8.47
CA THR A 125 18.85 0.55 -9.00
C THR A 125 19.85 0.31 -7.87
N ARG A 126 20.95 -0.40 -8.17
CA ARG A 126 22.07 -0.52 -7.22
C ARG A 126 22.81 0.82 -7.15
N ILE A 127 22.87 1.38 -5.95
CA ILE A 127 23.68 2.57 -5.63
C ILE A 127 25.17 2.24 -5.57
N THR A 128 26.03 3.24 -5.70
CA THR A 128 27.49 3.08 -5.62
C THR A 128 27.95 2.80 -4.18
N GLU A 129 29.20 2.36 -4.02
CA GLU A 129 29.69 1.87 -2.72
C GLU A 129 29.80 2.94 -1.62
N HIS A 130 29.86 4.22 -2.02
CA HIS A 130 29.98 5.38 -1.13
C HIS A 130 28.64 6.07 -0.84
N GLU A 131 27.55 5.63 -1.48
CA GLU A 131 26.21 6.16 -1.23
C GLU A 131 25.51 5.40 -0.10
N THR A 132 24.61 6.08 0.58
CA THR A 132 23.71 5.48 1.58
C THR A 132 22.31 6.01 1.34
N TRP A 133 21.41 5.14 0.90
CA TRP A 133 20.03 5.51 0.57
C TRP A 133 19.05 4.82 1.52
N TYR A 134 18.15 5.63 2.07
CA TYR A 134 17.05 5.22 2.94
C TYR A 134 15.73 5.36 2.17
N SER A 135 14.77 4.48 2.40
CA SER A 135 13.38 4.74 1.96
C SER A 135 12.35 4.37 3.02
N PHE A 136 11.26 5.11 3.02
CA PHE A 136 10.08 4.90 3.85
C PHE A 136 8.89 4.77 2.91
N THR A 137 8.03 3.77 3.16
CA THR A 137 6.90 3.47 2.29
C THR A 137 5.69 3.14 3.13
N GLN A 138 4.57 3.80 2.87
CA GLN A 138 3.24 3.41 3.36
C GLN A 138 2.48 2.71 2.24
N TYR A 139 1.66 1.71 2.57
CA TYR A 139 0.87 0.94 1.61
C TYR A 139 -0.31 0.24 2.31
N THR A 140 -1.31 -0.16 1.54
CA THR A 140 -2.34 -1.10 2.00
C THR A 140 -2.25 -2.38 1.20
N THR A 141 -2.28 -3.53 1.87
CA THR A 141 -2.26 -4.83 1.18
C THR A 141 -3.67 -5.21 0.71
N GLY A 142 -3.85 -5.41 -0.60
CA GLY A 142 -5.13 -5.82 -1.19
C GLY A 142 -5.76 -7.11 -0.64
N ALA A 143 -4.98 -7.94 0.07
CA ALA A 143 -5.51 -9.09 0.80
C ALA A 143 -6.51 -8.69 1.91
N LEU A 144 -6.37 -7.51 2.53
CA LEU A 144 -7.35 -7.01 3.52
C LEU A 144 -8.70 -6.67 2.88
N PHE A 145 -8.66 -6.11 1.65
CA PHE A 145 -9.88 -5.85 0.88
C PHE A 145 -10.56 -7.17 0.50
N ARG A 146 -9.81 -8.11 -0.09
CA ARG A 146 -10.37 -9.42 -0.49
C ARG A 146 -10.89 -10.23 0.70
N TRP A 147 -10.22 -10.24 1.85
CA TRP A 147 -10.72 -10.93 3.06
C TRP A 147 -12.08 -10.39 3.52
N ALA A 148 -12.30 -9.08 3.44
CA ALA A 148 -13.57 -8.47 3.79
C ALA A 148 -14.65 -8.68 2.70
N GLU A 149 -14.28 -8.62 1.41
CA GLU A 149 -15.14 -9.00 0.28
C GLU A 149 -15.60 -10.46 0.36
N CYS A 150 -14.71 -11.38 0.76
CA CYS A 150 -14.99 -12.80 1.03
C CYS A 150 -15.96 -13.05 2.21
N GLY A 151 -16.44 -12.00 2.88
CA GLY A 151 -17.30 -12.09 4.06
C GLY A 151 -16.52 -12.48 5.31
N SER A 152 -15.37 -11.83 5.55
CA SER A 152 -14.47 -12.11 6.69
C SER A 152 -13.91 -13.53 6.72
N ARG A 153 -13.55 -14.06 5.54
CA ARG A 153 -12.96 -15.39 5.33
C ARG A 153 -11.68 -15.26 4.50
N SER A 154 -10.80 -16.27 4.58
CA SER A 154 -9.69 -16.32 3.64
C SER A 154 -10.20 -16.55 2.22
N GLU A 155 -9.50 -15.98 1.24
CA GLU A 155 -9.75 -16.16 -0.19
C GLU A 155 -9.84 -17.65 -0.58
N LYS A 156 -9.01 -18.50 0.03
CA LYS A 156 -9.05 -19.96 -0.13
C LYS A 156 -10.35 -20.58 0.38
N ASP A 157 -10.79 -20.20 1.59
CA ASP A 157 -11.97 -20.79 2.22
C ASP A 157 -13.28 -20.24 1.62
N TYR A 158 -13.24 -19.03 1.04
CA TYR A 158 -14.30 -18.47 0.21
C TYR A 158 -14.44 -19.23 -1.11
N LEU A 159 -13.37 -19.36 -1.89
CA LEU A 159 -13.37 -20.12 -3.15
C LEU A 159 -13.75 -21.59 -2.95
N ALA A 160 -13.42 -22.19 -1.80
CA ALA A 160 -13.85 -23.54 -1.42
C ALA A 160 -15.36 -23.67 -1.11
N THR A 161 -16.10 -22.57 -1.02
CA THR A 161 -17.58 -22.56 -0.92
C THR A 161 -18.30 -22.30 -2.23
N LEU A 162 -17.58 -22.03 -3.32
CA LEU A 162 -18.14 -21.70 -4.64
C LEU A 162 -18.21 -22.91 -5.58
N THR A 163 -19.15 -22.87 -6.51
CA THR A 163 -19.19 -23.74 -7.70
C THR A 163 -18.16 -23.31 -8.75
N ALA A 164 -17.91 -24.15 -9.75
CA ALA A 164 -16.99 -23.83 -10.84
C ALA A 164 -17.43 -22.59 -11.67
N GLU A 165 -18.74 -22.35 -11.79
CA GLU A 165 -19.31 -21.20 -12.51
C GLU A 165 -19.08 -19.90 -11.73
N GLU A 166 -19.35 -19.91 -10.42
CA GLU A 166 -19.07 -18.77 -9.51
C GLU A 166 -17.57 -18.45 -9.42
N ILE A 167 -16.68 -19.46 -9.48
CA ILE A 167 -15.22 -19.26 -9.54
C ILE A 167 -14.82 -18.57 -10.86
N GLU A 168 -15.46 -18.88 -11.98
CA GLU A 168 -15.20 -18.19 -13.26
C GLU A 168 -15.70 -16.73 -13.23
N GLU A 169 -16.79 -16.46 -12.52
CA GLU A 169 -17.31 -15.10 -12.31
C GLU A 169 -16.42 -14.27 -11.37
N GLU A 170 -15.99 -14.81 -10.23
CA GLU A 170 -15.00 -14.17 -9.33
C GLU A 170 -13.67 -13.90 -10.05
N CYS A 171 -13.24 -14.79 -10.97
CA CYS A 171 -12.07 -14.54 -11.83
C CYS A 171 -12.27 -13.35 -12.77
N LYS A 172 -13.47 -13.15 -13.35
CA LYS A 172 -13.79 -12.00 -14.21
C LYS A 172 -13.83 -10.70 -13.40
N LEU A 173 -14.52 -10.71 -12.26
CA LEU A 173 -14.53 -9.60 -11.30
C LEU A 173 -13.11 -9.23 -10.83
N GLY A 174 -12.23 -10.22 -10.66
CA GLY A 174 -10.80 -10.05 -10.38
C GLY A 174 -10.04 -9.22 -11.42
N LEU A 175 -10.41 -9.30 -12.70
CA LEU A 175 -9.85 -8.45 -13.77
C LEU A 175 -10.45 -7.04 -13.71
N GLU A 176 -11.76 -6.92 -13.45
CA GLU A 176 -12.47 -5.63 -13.38
C GLU A 176 -12.05 -4.78 -12.17
N ARG A 177 -11.63 -5.39 -11.05
CA ARG A 177 -11.05 -4.69 -9.88
C ARG A 177 -9.95 -3.69 -10.28
N ALA A 178 -9.16 -3.97 -11.31
CA ALA A 178 -8.13 -3.05 -11.81
C ALA A 178 -8.71 -1.81 -12.51
N ALA A 179 -9.80 -1.97 -13.28
CA ALA A 179 -10.49 -0.87 -13.95
C ALA A 179 -11.27 -0.01 -12.95
N VAL A 180 -11.93 -0.62 -11.96
CA VAL A 180 -12.59 0.09 -10.84
C VAL A 180 -11.57 0.89 -10.05
N GLY A 181 -10.41 0.30 -9.70
CA GLY A 181 -9.33 1.00 -9.02
C GLY A 181 -8.73 2.16 -9.82
N ALA A 182 -8.67 2.05 -11.15
CA ALA A 182 -8.26 3.15 -12.03
C ALA A 182 -9.29 4.29 -12.09
N ALA A 183 -10.59 3.97 -12.07
CA ALA A 183 -11.68 4.94 -12.12
C ALA A 183 -11.80 5.80 -10.84
N LEU A 184 -11.15 5.42 -9.74
CA LEU A 184 -11.07 6.23 -8.51
C LEU A 184 -10.06 7.40 -8.61
N PHE A 185 -9.17 7.41 -9.58
CA PHE A 185 -8.24 8.54 -9.78
C PHE A 185 -8.99 9.71 -10.43
N SER A 186 -8.94 10.88 -9.80
CA SER A 186 -9.52 12.12 -10.36
C SER A 186 -8.97 12.41 -11.76
N THR A 187 -9.90 12.79 -12.65
CA THR A 187 -9.63 13.15 -14.04
C THR A 187 -8.81 14.43 -14.14
N LEU A 188 -8.18 14.65 -15.30
CA LEU A 188 -7.39 15.86 -15.55
C LEU A 188 -8.21 17.16 -15.41
N ASP A 189 -9.52 17.12 -15.68
CA ASP A 189 -10.38 18.30 -15.60
C ASP A 189 -10.88 18.58 -14.17
N GLU A 190 -11.13 17.54 -13.37
CA GLU A 190 -11.32 17.69 -11.92
C GLU A 190 -10.07 18.24 -11.24
N LEU A 191 -8.88 17.78 -11.65
CA LEU A 191 -7.61 18.32 -11.16
C LEU A 191 -7.47 19.80 -11.54
N LYS A 192 -7.70 20.19 -12.80
CA LYS A 192 -7.67 21.62 -13.19
C LYS A 192 -8.59 22.49 -12.33
N ALA A 193 -9.79 22.00 -11.98
CA ALA A 193 -10.75 22.73 -11.16
C ALA A 193 -10.31 22.96 -9.69
N VAL A 194 -9.22 22.34 -9.24
CA VAL A 194 -8.60 22.54 -7.91
C VAL A 194 -7.37 23.45 -7.96
N TRP A 195 -6.79 23.70 -9.15
CA TRP A 195 -5.53 24.42 -9.35
C TRP A 195 -5.68 25.78 -10.06
N VAL A 196 -6.91 26.31 -10.19
CA VAL A 196 -7.27 27.59 -10.83
C VAL A 196 -8.12 28.46 -9.90
#